data_AF-A0A0B7KQN0-F1
#
_entry.id   AF-A0A0B7KQN0-F1
#
_cell.length_a   1.000
_cell.length_b   1.000
_cell.length_c   1.000
_cell.angle_alpha   90.00
_cell.angle_beta   90.00
_cell.angle_gamma   90.00
#
_symmetry.space_group_name_H-M   'P 1'
#
loop_
_entity.id
_entity.type
_entity.pdbx_description
1 polymer ?
#
loop_
_entity_poly.entity_id
_entity_poly.type
_entity_poly.pdbx_seq_one_letter_code
_entity_poly.pdbx_strand_id
1 'polypeptide(L)'
;MARFANSLLVLAFAFHSFVAAIDCNGTITITSQDDAKDVREKCKVVGGDLKFAWNLSESIDLDGLEGVNGSVKLTTCDDKCDDITIPQPFNITSPTLKRINGSLSFSSFYGLEKLILPNLNNVNQSVSLLDLDNATHIDLTRLATVGGFALGAKRLEELKLDGLQNLTDSSTGNITVYDVGTIQSVDGIYENPIDGLQLGEANVTLNRNYTGSVKNVTFGWTRVHDLLVESGAGISVTLGGPSSESVEIDYLKLGKGVVGLERGSQMKNLTVKKFQSDSMNITSLKLDFDQASEISIVGTSLKSVEIPSEAENWENLNLTISTVPLFEFGSKSADGSQAWHWPKGDMSALRLVGNMTSDFLTSFVQGSTRVVNTFHIDDTSGSVNCTALDQIKDRLPEKFFCQARNDNGASMPAILRPLHIGVFLSTVIVLAL
;
A
#
# COMPACT_ATOMS: atom_id res chain seq x y z
N MET A 1 -30.22 -41.31 -80.01
CA MET A 1 -29.05 -42.13 -79.61
C MET A 1 -27.83 -41.25 -79.74
N ALA A 2 -26.97 -40.98 -78.77
CA ALA A 2 -26.83 -41.38 -77.38
C ALA A 2 -26.15 -40.20 -76.63
N ARG A 3 -26.53 -39.96 -75.37
CA ARG A 3 -25.92 -38.95 -74.48
C ARG A 3 -24.71 -39.59 -73.80
N PHE A 4 -23.55 -38.95 -73.84
CA PHE A 4 -22.41 -39.28 -72.95
C PHE A 4 -22.49 -38.38 -71.72
N ALA A 5 -22.72 -38.99 -70.56
CA ALA A 5 -22.61 -38.37 -69.25
C ALA A 5 -21.22 -38.69 -68.69
N ASN A 6 -20.40 -37.66 -68.45
CA ASN A 6 -19.16 -37.80 -67.69
C ASN A 6 -19.49 -37.66 -66.19
N SER A 7 -19.38 -38.78 -65.48
CA SER A 7 -19.46 -38.84 -64.01
C SER A 7 -18.30 -38.09 -63.37
N LEU A 8 -18.64 -37.04 -62.61
CA LEU A 8 -17.72 -36.37 -61.70
C LEU A 8 -17.70 -37.15 -60.38
N LEU A 9 -16.63 -37.88 -60.11
CA LEU A 9 -16.42 -38.59 -58.84
C LEU A 9 -15.82 -37.59 -57.83
N VAL A 10 -16.66 -37.05 -56.94
CA VAL A 10 -16.22 -36.20 -55.82
C VAL A 10 -15.75 -37.12 -54.69
N LEU A 11 -14.45 -37.23 -54.48
CA LEU A 11 -13.85 -37.93 -53.34
C LEU A 11 -13.89 -36.99 -52.11
N ALA A 12 -14.84 -37.20 -51.21
CA ALA A 12 -14.89 -36.51 -49.93
C ALA A 12 -13.86 -37.16 -48.97
N PHE A 13 -12.68 -36.56 -48.88
CA PHE A 13 -11.72 -36.88 -47.82
C PHE A 13 -12.25 -36.27 -46.50
N ALA A 14 -12.86 -37.12 -45.67
CA ALA A 14 -13.14 -36.78 -44.28
C ALA A 14 -11.81 -36.73 -43.51
N PHE A 15 -11.19 -35.55 -43.47
CA PHE A 15 -10.13 -35.26 -42.52
C PHE A 15 -10.73 -35.37 -41.11
N HIS A 16 -10.57 -36.54 -40.50
CA HIS A 16 -10.73 -36.68 -39.06
C HIS A 16 -9.54 -35.97 -38.44
N SER A 17 -9.72 -34.70 -38.08
CA SER A 17 -8.78 -34.00 -37.21
C SER A 17 -8.69 -34.81 -35.92
N PHE A 18 -7.58 -35.53 -35.73
CA PHE A 18 -7.25 -36.10 -34.44
C PHE A 18 -7.00 -34.94 -33.49
N VAL A 19 -8.04 -34.53 -32.78
CA VAL A 19 -7.90 -33.60 -31.65
C VAL A 19 -7.10 -34.38 -30.62
N ALA A 20 -5.82 -34.01 -30.43
CA ALA A 20 -5.02 -34.56 -29.36
C ALA A 20 -5.81 -34.37 -28.05
N ALA A 21 -5.97 -35.45 -27.28
CA ALA A 21 -6.68 -35.37 -26.01
C ALA A 21 -5.98 -34.35 -25.11
N ILE A 22 -6.72 -33.37 -24.59
CA ILE A 22 -6.18 -32.44 -23.60
C ILE A 22 -5.77 -33.24 -22.35
N ASP A 23 -4.52 -33.07 -21.94
CA ASP A 23 -4.03 -33.61 -20.67
C ASP A 23 -4.35 -32.66 -19.53
N CYS A 24 -5.45 -32.91 -18.83
CA CYS A 24 -5.85 -32.13 -17.66
C CYS A 24 -4.86 -32.25 -16.48
N ASN A 25 -3.90 -33.18 -16.49
CA ASN A 25 -2.89 -33.28 -15.43
C ASN A 25 -1.66 -32.42 -15.70
N GLY A 26 -1.49 -31.95 -16.94
CA GLY A 26 -0.35 -31.19 -17.39
C GLY A 26 -0.53 -29.67 -17.31
N THR A 27 0.47 -28.96 -17.84
CA THR A 27 0.37 -27.54 -18.16
C THR A 27 -0.38 -27.38 -19.48
N ILE A 28 -1.32 -26.44 -19.52
CA ILE A 28 -2.12 -26.14 -20.71
C ILE A 28 -1.86 -24.69 -21.12
N THR A 29 -1.69 -24.45 -22.42
CA THR A 29 -1.61 -23.11 -22.99
C THR A 29 -2.86 -22.82 -23.80
N ILE A 30 -3.56 -21.74 -23.46
CA ILE A 30 -4.69 -21.18 -24.20
C ILE A 30 -4.14 -20.19 -25.22
N THR A 31 -4.27 -20.54 -26.50
CA THR A 31 -3.95 -19.66 -27.63
C THR A 31 -5.21 -19.08 -28.28
N SER A 32 -6.37 -19.70 -28.01
CA SER A 32 -7.66 -19.38 -28.59
C SER A 32 -8.85 -19.72 -27.67
N GLN A 33 -10.04 -19.25 -28.02
CA GLN A 33 -11.30 -19.62 -27.38
C GLN A 33 -11.66 -21.09 -27.62
N ASP A 34 -11.19 -21.69 -28.72
CA ASP A 34 -11.37 -23.12 -28.97
C ASP A 34 -10.54 -23.97 -27.98
N ASP A 35 -9.31 -23.54 -27.65
CA ASP A 35 -8.51 -24.19 -26.59
C ASP A 35 -9.24 -24.08 -25.24
N ALA A 36 -9.77 -22.90 -24.92
CA ALA A 36 -10.52 -22.67 -23.69
C ALA A 36 -11.79 -23.53 -23.63
N LYS A 37 -12.48 -23.69 -24.77
CA LYS A 37 -13.63 -24.58 -24.91
C LYS A 37 -13.25 -26.03 -24.65
N ASP A 38 -12.15 -26.51 -25.23
CA ASP A 38 -11.68 -27.87 -24.99
C ASP A 38 -11.30 -28.08 -23.50
N VAL A 39 -10.68 -27.08 -22.86
CA VAL A 39 -10.35 -27.15 -21.43
C VAL A 39 -11.60 -27.23 -20.59
N ARG A 40 -12.60 -26.37 -20.79
CA ARG A 40 -13.81 -26.38 -19.95
C ARG A 40 -14.69 -27.62 -20.15
N GLU A 41 -14.68 -28.22 -21.35
CA GLU A 41 -15.45 -29.44 -21.63
C GLU A 41 -14.79 -30.71 -21.06
N LYS A 42 -13.45 -30.72 -20.92
CA LYS A 42 -12.68 -31.92 -20.55
C LYS A 42 -12.06 -31.84 -19.15
N CYS A 43 -11.76 -30.64 -18.66
CA CYS A 43 -11.03 -30.40 -17.43
C CYS A 43 -11.86 -29.58 -16.44
N LYS A 44 -12.25 -30.24 -15.35
CA LYS A 44 -12.78 -29.55 -14.17
C LYS A 44 -11.66 -28.88 -13.34
N VAL A 45 -10.46 -29.45 -13.39
CA VAL A 45 -9.25 -28.96 -12.72
C VAL A 45 -8.07 -29.16 -13.66
N VAL A 46 -7.19 -28.16 -13.78
CA VAL A 46 -5.90 -28.28 -14.46
C VAL A 46 -4.81 -28.65 -13.44
N GLY A 47 -4.06 -29.71 -13.71
CA GLY A 47 -3.05 -30.28 -12.82
C GLY A 47 -1.73 -29.50 -12.79
N GLY A 48 -1.38 -28.81 -13.88
CA GLY A 48 -0.24 -27.91 -13.96
C GLY A 48 -0.65 -26.43 -14.07
N ASP A 49 0.17 -25.66 -14.77
CA ASP A 49 -0.11 -24.24 -15.06
C ASP A 49 -1.18 -24.10 -16.15
N LEU A 50 -1.99 -23.04 -16.05
CA LEU A 50 -2.82 -22.55 -17.14
C LEU A 50 -2.18 -21.27 -17.70
N LYS A 51 -1.64 -21.36 -18.91
CA LYS A 51 -0.93 -20.26 -19.56
C LYS A 51 -1.80 -19.63 -20.64
N PHE A 52 -1.73 -18.32 -20.81
CA PHE A 52 -2.31 -17.62 -21.96
C PHE A 52 -1.21 -17.23 -22.92
N ALA A 53 -1.44 -17.34 -24.23
CA ALA A 53 -0.50 -16.81 -25.22
C ALA A 53 -0.42 -15.28 -25.12
N TRP A 54 0.77 -14.71 -25.34
CA TRP A 54 0.98 -13.26 -25.26
C TRP A 54 0.23 -12.48 -26.36
N ASN A 55 0.00 -13.12 -27.50
CA ASN A 55 -0.66 -12.56 -28.68
C ASN A 55 -2.16 -12.89 -28.75
N LEU A 56 -2.77 -13.22 -27.61
CA LEU A 56 -4.20 -13.46 -27.53
C LEU A 56 -4.99 -12.24 -27.99
N SER A 57 -6.01 -12.46 -28.81
CA SER A 57 -6.78 -11.38 -29.47
C SER A 57 -8.29 -11.61 -29.44
N GLU A 58 -8.73 -12.66 -28.75
CA GLU A 58 -10.14 -12.99 -28.59
C GLU A 58 -10.48 -13.22 -27.12
N SER A 59 -11.76 -13.04 -26.80
CA SER A 59 -12.23 -13.22 -25.42
C SER A 59 -12.26 -14.69 -25.04
N ILE A 60 -11.79 -14.98 -23.83
CA ILE A 60 -11.68 -16.32 -23.27
C ILE A 60 -12.72 -16.56 -22.19
N ASP A 61 -13.47 -17.64 -22.35
CA ASP A 61 -14.46 -18.15 -21.40
C ASP A 61 -14.04 -19.53 -20.87
N LEU A 62 -13.76 -19.58 -19.57
CA LEU A 62 -13.37 -20.76 -18.80
C LEU A 62 -14.49 -21.23 -17.87
N ASP A 63 -15.76 -20.97 -18.19
CA ASP A 63 -16.92 -21.52 -17.47
C ASP A 63 -16.93 -23.05 -17.52
N GLY A 64 -16.87 -23.67 -16.35
CA GLY A 64 -16.72 -25.12 -16.14
C GLY A 64 -15.41 -25.48 -15.43
N LEU A 65 -14.36 -24.66 -15.56
CA LEU A 65 -13.11 -24.84 -14.84
C LEU A 65 -13.28 -24.40 -13.38
N GLU A 66 -13.01 -25.28 -12.42
CA GLU A 66 -13.17 -24.97 -11.00
C GLU A 66 -11.85 -24.72 -10.26
N GLY A 67 -10.71 -25.18 -10.79
CA GLY A 67 -9.42 -24.95 -10.16
C GLY A 67 -8.20 -25.19 -11.04
N VAL A 68 -7.09 -24.58 -10.66
CA VAL A 68 -5.77 -24.77 -11.27
C VAL A 68 -4.77 -25.12 -10.15
N ASN A 69 -4.11 -26.27 -10.27
CA ASN A 69 -3.14 -26.73 -9.28
C ASN A 69 -1.76 -26.05 -9.44
N GLY A 70 -1.46 -25.50 -10.62
CA GLY A 70 -0.34 -24.59 -10.85
C GLY A 70 -0.76 -23.13 -10.83
N SER A 71 -0.04 -22.31 -11.59
CA SER A 71 -0.30 -20.87 -11.76
C SER A 71 -1.16 -20.58 -12.99
N VAL A 72 -1.94 -19.50 -12.93
CA VAL A 72 -2.61 -18.90 -14.08
C VAL A 72 -1.77 -17.70 -14.52
N LYS A 73 -1.18 -17.75 -15.71
CA LYS A 73 -0.22 -16.70 -16.12
C LYS A 73 -0.17 -16.41 -17.61
N LEU A 74 0.34 -15.24 -17.94
CA LEU A 74 0.73 -14.92 -19.31
C LEU A 74 2.00 -15.71 -19.68
N THR A 75 2.04 -16.27 -20.88
CA THR A 75 3.28 -16.79 -21.46
C THR A 75 4.14 -15.59 -21.80
N THR A 76 5.30 -15.45 -21.16
CA THR A 76 6.26 -14.39 -21.49
C THR A 76 6.70 -14.54 -22.94
N CYS A 77 6.91 -13.42 -23.60
CA CYS A 77 7.60 -13.39 -24.88
C CYS A 77 9.08 -13.62 -24.61
N ASP A 78 9.64 -14.73 -25.09
CA ASP A 78 11.06 -15.00 -24.93
C ASP A 78 11.87 -13.96 -25.74
N ASP A 79 12.45 -13.00 -25.02
CA ASP A 79 13.52 -12.05 -25.37
C ASP A 79 13.37 -11.08 -26.58
N LYS A 80 12.31 -11.12 -27.40
CA LYS A 80 12.21 -10.24 -28.60
C LYS A 80 10.79 -9.80 -28.97
N CYS A 81 10.05 -9.23 -28.04
CA CYS A 81 8.83 -8.50 -28.39
C CYS A 81 9.17 -7.07 -28.88
N ASP A 82 9.97 -6.97 -29.94
CA ASP A 82 10.40 -5.70 -30.54
C ASP A 82 9.27 -5.02 -31.33
N ASP A 83 8.12 -5.69 -31.50
CA ASP A 83 6.94 -5.16 -32.18
C ASP A 83 5.66 -5.59 -31.43
N ILE A 84 5.42 -4.98 -30.27
CA ILE A 84 4.17 -5.18 -29.52
C ILE A 84 3.05 -4.47 -30.27
N THR A 85 2.47 -5.18 -31.24
CA THR A 85 1.15 -4.82 -31.74
C THR A 85 0.16 -5.05 -30.60
N ILE A 86 -0.36 -3.97 -30.02
CA ILE A 86 -1.38 -4.04 -28.98
C ILE A 86 -2.60 -4.79 -29.57
N PRO A 87 -2.98 -5.96 -29.01
CA PRO A 87 -4.13 -6.69 -29.49
C PRO A 87 -5.41 -5.86 -29.37
N GLN A 88 -6.44 -6.23 -30.14
CA GLN A 88 -7.79 -5.71 -29.89
C GLN A 88 -8.21 -6.07 -28.45
N PRO A 89 -9.01 -5.21 -27.78
CA PRO A 89 -9.52 -5.50 -26.45
C PRO A 89 -10.21 -6.86 -26.37
N PHE A 90 -9.86 -7.64 -25.34
CA PHE A 90 -10.48 -8.93 -25.06
C PHE A 90 -10.69 -9.14 -23.56
N ASN A 91 -11.49 -10.15 -23.22
CA ASN A 91 -11.88 -10.45 -21.85
C ASN A 91 -11.41 -11.85 -21.45
N ILE A 92 -11.13 -12.07 -20.17
CA ILE A 92 -10.96 -13.41 -19.58
C ILE A 92 -12.03 -13.57 -18.50
N THR A 93 -12.85 -14.60 -18.63
CA THR A 93 -13.99 -14.82 -17.74
C THR A 93 -14.02 -16.26 -17.23
N SER A 94 -14.32 -16.44 -15.94
CA SER A 94 -14.65 -17.74 -15.37
C SER A 94 -15.58 -17.56 -14.16
N PRO A 95 -16.88 -17.84 -14.29
CA PRO A 95 -17.80 -17.83 -13.16
C PRO A 95 -17.63 -19.07 -12.26
N THR A 96 -16.87 -20.09 -12.66
CA THR A 96 -16.74 -21.34 -11.89
C THR A 96 -15.41 -21.49 -11.18
N LEU A 97 -14.37 -20.76 -11.60
CA LEU A 97 -13.04 -20.88 -11.02
C LEU A 97 -13.06 -20.45 -9.56
N LYS A 98 -12.66 -21.35 -8.66
CA LYS A 98 -12.72 -21.14 -7.20
C LYS A 98 -11.35 -21.03 -6.56
N ARG A 99 -10.34 -21.69 -7.13
CA ARG A 99 -9.00 -21.78 -6.52
C ARG A 99 -7.87 -21.82 -7.55
N ILE A 100 -6.74 -21.23 -7.18
CA ILE A 100 -5.46 -21.35 -7.87
C ILE A 100 -4.41 -21.69 -6.81
N ASN A 101 -3.76 -22.85 -6.89
CA ASN A 101 -2.76 -23.26 -5.90
C ASN A 101 -1.37 -22.62 -6.16
N GLY A 102 -1.16 -22.05 -7.34
CA GLY A 102 -0.02 -21.18 -7.66
C GLY A 102 -0.39 -19.70 -7.56
N SER A 103 0.12 -18.91 -8.50
CA SER A 103 -0.16 -17.47 -8.64
C SER A 103 -1.15 -17.19 -9.77
N LEU A 104 -1.91 -16.10 -9.65
CA LEU A 104 -2.58 -15.43 -10.77
C LEU A 104 -1.68 -14.26 -11.20
N SER A 105 -0.97 -14.40 -12.32
CA SER A 105 0.06 -13.42 -12.72
C SER A 105 -0.11 -12.96 -14.16
N PHE A 106 -0.52 -11.71 -14.33
CA PHE A 106 -0.53 -11.01 -15.61
C PHE A 106 0.31 -9.75 -15.48
N SER A 107 1.33 -9.64 -16.34
CA SER A 107 2.16 -8.45 -16.47
C SER A 107 2.17 -8.03 -17.92
N SER A 108 2.00 -6.73 -18.20
CA SER A 108 2.05 -6.16 -19.55
C SER A 108 1.11 -6.84 -20.55
N PHE A 109 -0.08 -7.25 -20.09
CA PHE A 109 -1.05 -7.95 -20.92
C PHE A 109 -1.95 -6.96 -21.68
N TYR A 110 -1.36 -6.25 -22.65
CA TYR A 110 -1.94 -5.03 -23.23
C TYR A 110 -3.32 -5.18 -23.90
N GLY A 111 -3.78 -6.37 -24.31
CA GLY A 111 -5.12 -6.53 -24.86
C GLY A 111 -6.22 -6.80 -23.82
N LEU A 112 -5.87 -7.10 -22.57
CA LEU A 112 -6.83 -7.48 -21.54
C LEU A 112 -7.64 -6.27 -21.08
N GLU A 113 -8.94 -6.26 -21.41
CA GLU A 113 -9.89 -5.22 -20.99
C GLU A 113 -10.61 -5.59 -19.70
N LYS A 114 -11.07 -6.85 -19.58
CA LYS A 114 -11.81 -7.33 -18.40
C LYS A 114 -11.29 -8.66 -17.91
N LEU A 115 -11.08 -8.75 -16.60
CA LEU A 115 -10.77 -10.00 -15.89
C LEU A 115 -11.91 -10.29 -14.91
N ILE A 116 -12.73 -11.29 -15.20
CA ILE A 116 -13.96 -11.57 -14.45
C ILE A 116 -13.89 -12.97 -13.84
N LEU A 117 -13.49 -13.04 -12.56
CA LEU A 117 -13.33 -14.27 -11.78
C LEU A 117 -14.12 -14.18 -10.45
N PRO A 118 -15.44 -13.93 -10.48
CA PRO A 118 -16.22 -13.52 -9.31
C PRO A 118 -16.31 -14.59 -8.21
N ASN A 119 -16.07 -15.87 -8.55
CA ASN A 119 -16.09 -16.98 -7.61
C ASN A 119 -14.69 -17.47 -7.19
N LEU A 120 -13.62 -16.83 -7.68
CA LEU A 120 -12.27 -17.12 -7.24
C LEU A 120 -12.14 -16.69 -5.78
N ASN A 121 -11.92 -17.64 -4.89
CA ASN A 121 -11.88 -17.39 -3.46
C ASN A 121 -10.47 -17.48 -2.87
N ASN A 122 -9.62 -18.31 -3.48
CA ASN A 122 -8.30 -18.60 -2.97
C ASN A 122 -7.25 -18.58 -4.08
N VAL A 123 -6.18 -17.82 -3.87
CA VAL A 123 -4.94 -17.88 -4.65
C VAL A 123 -3.82 -18.16 -3.66
N ASN A 124 -3.24 -19.35 -3.70
CA ASN A 124 -2.34 -19.76 -2.64
C ASN A 124 -1.08 -18.90 -2.64
N GLN A 125 -0.45 -18.61 -3.77
CA GLN A 125 0.73 -17.74 -3.85
C GLN A 125 0.30 -16.28 -4.05
N SER A 126 0.60 -15.65 -5.19
CA SER A 126 0.34 -14.22 -5.38
C SER A 126 -0.74 -13.95 -6.43
N VAL A 127 -1.51 -12.88 -6.23
CA VAL A 127 -2.20 -12.18 -7.31
C VAL A 127 -1.32 -11.03 -7.75
N SER A 128 -0.85 -11.04 -8.99
CA SER A 128 0.03 -10.02 -9.56
C SER A 128 -0.55 -9.56 -10.89
N LEU A 129 -1.24 -8.43 -10.87
CA LEU A 129 -1.92 -7.82 -12.01
C LEU A 129 -1.26 -6.49 -12.32
N LEU A 130 -0.16 -6.53 -13.06
CA LEU A 130 0.74 -5.39 -13.26
C LEU A 130 0.73 -4.90 -14.71
N ASP A 131 0.88 -3.59 -14.87
CA ASP A 131 0.94 -2.92 -16.18
C ASP A 131 -0.22 -3.33 -17.11
N LEU A 132 -1.41 -3.52 -16.52
CA LEU A 132 -2.64 -3.83 -17.24
C LEU A 132 -3.28 -2.54 -17.73
N ASP A 133 -2.54 -1.81 -18.56
CA ASP A 133 -2.89 -0.43 -18.93
C ASP A 133 -4.22 -0.33 -19.70
N ASN A 134 -4.73 -1.42 -20.29
CA ASN A 134 -6.05 -1.45 -20.95
C ASN A 134 -7.17 -2.09 -20.11
N ALA A 135 -6.86 -2.63 -18.94
CA ALA A 135 -7.87 -3.24 -18.08
C ALA A 135 -8.76 -2.14 -17.49
N THR A 136 -10.06 -2.22 -17.77
CA THR A 136 -11.08 -1.30 -17.25
C THR A 136 -11.90 -1.94 -16.13
N HIS A 137 -12.02 -3.27 -16.10
CA HIS A 137 -12.82 -3.99 -15.11
C HIS A 137 -12.08 -5.21 -14.57
N ILE A 138 -11.94 -5.29 -13.24
CA ILE A 138 -11.42 -6.47 -12.54
C ILE A 138 -12.47 -6.91 -11.52
N ASP A 139 -12.98 -8.12 -11.67
CA ASP A 139 -13.94 -8.73 -10.75
C ASP A 139 -13.29 -9.94 -10.06
N LEU A 140 -12.95 -9.73 -8.79
CA LEU A 140 -12.45 -10.69 -7.83
C LEU A 140 -13.35 -10.71 -6.60
N THR A 141 -14.66 -10.49 -6.77
CA THR A 141 -15.62 -10.24 -5.67
C THR A 141 -15.40 -11.15 -4.46
N ARG A 142 -15.27 -12.47 -4.67
CA ARG A 142 -15.17 -13.45 -3.58
C ARG A 142 -13.75 -13.83 -3.16
N LEU A 143 -12.73 -13.15 -3.68
CA LEU A 143 -11.34 -13.42 -3.34
C LEU A 143 -11.11 -13.04 -1.88
N ALA A 144 -10.89 -14.05 -1.05
CA ALA A 144 -10.78 -13.90 0.40
C ALA A 144 -9.36 -14.22 0.90
N THR A 145 -8.59 -15.03 0.17
CA THR A 145 -7.28 -15.47 0.64
C THR A 145 -6.26 -15.43 -0.48
N VAL A 146 -5.14 -14.74 -0.22
CA VAL A 146 -4.00 -14.60 -1.11
C VAL A 146 -2.71 -14.77 -0.31
N GLY A 147 -1.63 -15.28 -0.88
CA GLY A 147 -0.31 -15.11 -0.27
C GLY A 147 0.16 -13.66 -0.35
N GLY A 148 -0.05 -12.99 -1.48
CA GLY A 148 0.28 -11.57 -1.69
C GLY A 148 -0.56 -10.97 -2.83
N PHE A 149 -0.58 -9.64 -2.94
CA PHE A 149 -1.46 -8.94 -3.88
C PHE A 149 -0.76 -7.73 -4.48
N ALA A 150 -0.68 -7.66 -5.80
CA ALA A 150 -0.13 -6.52 -6.52
C ALA A 150 -1.08 -6.09 -7.65
N LEU A 151 -1.42 -4.82 -7.70
CA LEU A 151 -2.32 -4.24 -8.70
C LEU A 151 -1.73 -2.95 -9.29
N GLY A 152 -1.64 -2.94 -10.63
CA GLY A 152 -1.25 -1.81 -11.47
C GLY A 152 -2.08 -1.80 -12.76
N ALA A 153 -3.08 -0.92 -12.85
CA ALA A 153 -4.02 -0.87 -13.97
C ALA A 153 -4.51 0.58 -14.22
N LYS A 154 -3.77 1.34 -15.03
CA LYS A 154 -3.94 2.81 -15.19
C LYS A 154 -5.30 3.25 -15.70
N ARG A 155 -6.06 2.36 -16.34
CA ARG A 155 -7.38 2.65 -16.90
C ARG A 155 -8.50 1.92 -16.16
N LEU A 156 -8.23 1.39 -14.97
CA LEU A 156 -9.22 0.69 -14.17
C LEU A 156 -10.35 1.63 -13.77
N GLU A 157 -11.57 1.23 -14.11
CA GLU A 157 -12.81 1.95 -13.81
C GLU A 157 -13.61 1.24 -12.72
N GLU A 158 -13.51 -0.10 -12.66
CA GLU A 158 -14.18 -0.93 -11.67
C GLU A 158 -13.25 -2.01 -11.11
N LEU A 159 -13.11 -2.04 -9.80
CA LEU A 159 -12.54 -3.15 -9.03
C LEU A 159 -13.63 -3.71 -8.11
N LYS A 160 -14.01 -4.97 -8.29
CA LYS A 160 -14.86 -5.69 -7.33
C LYS A 160 -14.03 -6.63 -6.49
N LEU A 161 -14.02 -6.38 -5.19
CA LEU A 161 -13.36 -7.19 -4.18
C LEU A 161 -14.09 -6.93 -2.86
N ASP A 162 -14.80 -7.92 -2.33
CA ASP A 162 -15.60 -7.74 -1.11
C ASP A 162 -14.73 -7.52 0.14
N GLY A 163 -13.48 -7.97 0.09
CA GLY A 163 -12.58 -7.92 1.23
C GLY A 163 -11.67 -9.13 1.33
N LEU A 164 -10.35 -8.91 1.29
CA LEU A 164 -9.39 -9.94 1.71
C LEU A 164 -9.63 -10.28 3.19
N GLN A 165 -9.53 -11.55 3.56
CA GLN A 165 -9.80 -12.05 4.92
C GLN A 165 -8.57 -12.70 5.54
N ASN A 166 -7.65 -13.21 4.73
CA ASN A 166 -6.45 -13.87 5.24
C ASN A 166 -5.30 -13.83 4.23
N LEU A 167 -4.08 -13.98 4.75
CA LEU A 167 -2.91 -14.28 3.95
C LEU A 167 -2.56 -15.77 4.03
N THR A 168 -1.91 -16.32 3.00
CA THR A 168 -1.34 -17.67 3.09
C THR A 168 0.12 -17.63 3.54
N ASP A 169 0.59 -18.73 4.12
CA ASP A 169 1.98 -18.92 4.56
C ASP A 169 3.00 -19.01 3.41
N SER A 170 2.56 -18.94 2.15
CA SER A 170 3.41 -19.25 1.00
C SER A 170 4.13 -18.05 0.37
N SER A 171 3.94 -16.84 0.93
CA SER A 171 4.60 -15.63 0.42
C SER A 171 4.94 -14.63 1.54
N THR A 172 5.67 -13.57 1.21
CA THR A 172 6.05 -12.50 2.14
C THR A 172 4.86 -11.66 2.66
N GLY A 173 3.66 -11.83 2.11
CA GLY A 173 2.49 -11.04 2.52
C GLY A 173 2.48 -9.62 1.94
N ASN A 174 3.29 -9.36 0.92
CA ASN A 174 3.39 -8.03 0.32
C ASN A 174 2.09 -7.66 -0.43
N ILE A 175 1.55 -6.49 -0.10
CA ILE A 175 0.39 -5.89 -0.75
C ILE A 175 0.79 -4.56 -1.35
N THR A 176 0.73 -4.45 -2.67
CA THR A 176 1.12 -3.25 -3.40
C THR A 176 0.02 -2.81 -4.34
N VAL A 177 -0.39 -1.55 -4.22
CA VAL A 177 -1.32 -0.93 -5.16
C VAL A 177 -0.68 0.33 -5.73
N TYR A 178 -0.61 0.39 -7.05
CA TYR A 178 -0.14 1.55 -7.79
C TYR A 178 -1.04 1.77 -9.00
N ASP A 179 -1.14 3.02 -9.43
CA ASP A 179 -1.72 3.36 -10.75
C ASP A 179 -3.08 2.73 -11.06
N VAL A 180 -4.08 2.91 -10.20
CA VAL A 180 -5.39 2.24 -10.29
C VAL A 180 -6.49 3.02 -11.03
N GLY A 181 -6.12 3.86 -12.00
CA GLY A 181 -7.08 4.56 -12.85
C GLY A 181 -8.06 5.46 -12.08
N THR A 182 -9.36 5.24 -12.30
CA THR A 182 -10.45 6.10 -11.81
C THR A 182 -11.23 5.51 -10.62
N ILE A 183 -10.83 4.34 -10.11
CA ILE A 183 -11.50 3.74 -8.94
C ILE A 183 -11.38 4.66 -7.72
N GLN A 184 -12.43 4.69 -6.91
CA GLN A 184 -12.54 5.61 -5.77
C GLN A 184 -12.12 4.98 -4.44
N SER A 185 -12.06 3.66 -4.37
CA SER A 185 -11.72 2.90 -3.17
C SER A 185 -10.90 1.67 -3.51
N VAL A 186 -10.01 1.32 -2.58
CA VAL A 186 -9.22 0.09 -2.54
C VAL A 186 -9.45 -0.65 -1.22
N ASP A 187 -10.52 -0.31 -0.50
CA ASP A 187 -10.78 -0.77 0.87
C ASP A 187 -10.96 -2.29 0.94
N GLY A 188 -11.49 -2.92 -0.11
CA GLY A 188 -11.55 -4.39 -0.21
C GLY A 188 -10.20 -5.11 -0.08
N ILE A 189 -9.08 -4.38 -0.20
CA ILE A 189 -7.72 -4.93 0.02
C ILE A 189 -7.29 -4.76 1.49
N TYR A 190 -7.72 -3.69 2.16
CA TYR A 190 -7.11 -3.20 3.40
C TYR A 190 -8.03 -3.15 4.62
N GLU A 191 -9.34 -3.08 4.43
CA GLU A 191 -10.31 -2.74 5.48
C GLU A 191 -10.51 -3.84 6.51
N ASN A 192 -10.33 -5.10 6.12
CA ASN A 192 -10.59 -6.23 6.99
C ASN A 192 -9.42 -6.53 7.94
N PRO A 193 -9.71 -7.09 9.13
CA PRO A 193 -8.70 -7.54 10.07
C PRO A 193 -7.93 -8.75 9.55
N ILE A 194 -6.69 -8.50 9.12
CA ILE A 194 -5.68 -9.50 8.74
C ILE A 194 -4.50 -9.43 9.72
N ASP A 195 -3.93 -10.57 10.06
CA ASP A 195 -2.73 -10.68 10.91
C ASP A 195 -1.48 -10.92 10.04
N GLY A 196 -0.81 -9.83 9.65
CA GLY A 196 0.34 -9.88 8.76
C GLY A 196 1.63 -10.44 9.39
N LEU A 197 1.74 -10.49 10.72
CA LEU A 197 2.98 -10.92 11.38
C LEU A 197 3.25 -12.43 11.31
N GLN A 198 2.26 -13.26 10.93
CA GLN A 198 2.51 -14.69 10.68
C GLN A 198 3.56 -14.91 9.58
N LEU A 199 3.79 -13.90 8.73
CA LEU A 199 4.71 -13.95 7.59
C LEU A 199 6.05 -13.26 7.87
N GLY A 200 6.27 -12.75 9.09
CA GLY A 200 7.52 -12.10 9.52
C GLY A 200 7.72 -10.66 9.02
N GLU A 201 7.29 -10.33 7.79
CA GLU A 201 7.54 -9.02 7.16
C GLU A 201 6.41 -8.62 6.18
N ALA A 202 5.13 -8.73 6.58
CA ALA A 202 4.06 -8.27 5.69
C ALA A 202 4.12 -6.75 5.51
N ASN A 203 4.32 -6.33 4.26
CA ASN A 203 4.46 -4.93 3.87
C ASN A 203 3.28 -4.48 3.01
N VAL A 204 2.76 -3.30 3.33
CA VAL A 204 1.65 -2.69 2.61
C VAL A 204 2.11 -1.37 2.02
N THR A 205 2.03 -1.26 0.69
CA THR A 205 2.43 -0.05 -0.05
C THR A 205 1.31 0.44 -0.94
N LEU A 206 0.86 1.69 -0.72
CA LEU A 206 0.15 2.48 -1.72
C LEU A 206 1.13 3.48 -2.31
N ASN A 207 1.36 3.42 -3.63
CA ASN A 207 2.39 4.23 -4.29
C ASN A 207 1.82 5.44 -5.06
N ARG A 208 2.64 6.50 -5.05
CA ARG A 208 2.47 7.86 -5.54
C ARG A 208 1.95 8.05 -6.96
N ASN A 209 2.25 7.18 -7.92
CA ASN A 209 2.23 7.62 -9.31
C ASN A 209 0.81 7.96 -9.82
N TYR A 210 -0.23 7.13 -9.62
CA TYR A 210 -1.56 7.46 -10.17
C TYR A 210 -2.75 6.87 -9.40
N THR A 211 -2.81 6.91 -8.06
CA THR A 211 -4.05 6.62 -7.30
C THR A 211 -5.07 7.77 -7.37
N GLY A 212 -5.08 8.56 -8.45
CA GLY A 212 -5.59 9.94 -8.47
C GLY A 212 -7.05 10.13 -8.05
N SER A 213 -7.87 9.08 -8.12
CA SER A 213 -9.28 9.09 -7.72
C SER A 213 -9.55 8.51 -6.33
N VAL A 214 -8.61 7.78 -5.73
CA VAL A 214 -8.73 7.25 -4.36
C VAL A 214 -8.49 8.38 -3.37
N LYS A 215 -9.55 8.77 -2.66
CA LYS A 215 -9.51 9.90 -1.70
C LYS A 215 -9.32 9.46 -0.27
N ASN A 216 -9.75 8.26 0.06
CA ASN A 216 -9.67 7.70 1.41
C ASN A 216 -9.23 6.25 1.30
N VAL A 217 -8.46 5.79 2.29
CA VAL A 217 -8.15 4.37 2.49
C VAL A 217 -8.34 4.02 3.96
N THR A 218 -9.06 2.93 4.21
CA THR A 218 -9.25 2.37 5.55
C THR A 218 -8.37 1.15 5.72
N PHE A 219 -7.48 1.19 6.71
CA PHE A 219 -6.55 0.11 7.01
C PHE A 219 -6.96 -0.61 8.29
N GLY A 220 -7.56 -1.79 8.15
CA GLY A 220 -8.09 -2.57 9.28
C GLY A 220 -7.25 -3.76 9.71
N TRP A 221 -6.06 -3.98 9.14
CA TRP A 221 -5.23 -5.12 9.52
C TRP A 221 -4.84 -5.04 10.99
N THR A 222 -4.96 -6.16 11.69
CA THR A 222 -4.66 -6.25 13.12
C THR A 222 -3.18 -6.02 13.41
N ARG A 223 -2.29 -6.51 12.54
CA ARG A 223 -0.83 -6.34 12.68
C ARG A 223 -0.16 -6.24 11.31
N VAL A 224 0.78 -5.31 11.17
CA VAL A 224 1.58 -5.10 9.95
C VAL A 224 2.98 -4.62 10.31
N HIS A 225 3.99 -5.05 9.54
CA HIS A 225 5.35 -4.59 9.76
C HIS A 225 5.50 -3.16 9.19
N ASP A 226 5.47 -3.01 7.87
CA ASP A 226 5.56 -1.71 7.21
C ASP A 226 4.24 -1.32 6.53
N LEU A 227 3.68 -0.17 6.90
CA LEU A 227 2.59 0.49 6.18
C LEU A 227 3.10 1.79 5.57
N LEU A 228 3.26 1.79 4.25
CA LEU A 228 3.72 2.94 3.47
C LEU A 228 2.57 3.48 2.60
N VAL A 229 2.19 4.72 2.84
CA VAL A 229 1.14 5.39 2.05
C VAL A 229 1.70 6.64 1.38
N GLU A 230 1.70 6.62 0.05
CA GLU A 230 2.00 7.77 -0.79
C GLU A 230 0.94 7.88 -1.88
N SER A 231 0.59 9.10 -2.27
CA SER A 231 -0.36 9.36 -3.35
C SER A 231 0.06 10.54 -4.21
N GLY A 232 -0.34 10.49 -5.47
CA GLY A 232 -0.24 11.61 -6.41
C GLY A 232 -1.38 12.62 -6.23
N ALA A 233 -2.44 12.21 -5.54
CA ALA A 233 -3.59 13.03 -5.19
C ALA A 233 -3.72 13.15 -3.66
N GLY A 234 -4.64 14.00 -3.20
CA GLY A 234 -4.95 14.11 -1.77
C GLY A 234 -5.64 12.85 -1.26
N ILE A 235 -4.97 12.05 -0.42
CA ILE A 235 -5.54 10.86 0.22
C ILE A 235 -5.60 11.00 1.75
N SER A 236 -6.73 10.64 2.37
CA SER A 236 -6.85 10.49 3.83
C SER A 236 -6.68 9.02 4.22
N VAL A 237 -6.01 8.77 5.34
CA VAL A 237 -5.76 7.42 5.87
C VAL A 237 -6.51 7.23 7.17
N THR A 238 -7.34 6.19 7.27
CA THR A 238 -7.99 5.78 8.52
C THR A 238 -7.35 4.49 9.04
N LEU A 239 -6.85 4.51 10.28
CA LEU A 239 -6.28 3.33 10.94
C LEU A 239 -7.35 2.65 11.81
N GLY A 240 -7.73 1.43 11.43
CA GLY A 240 -8.82 0.64 12.02
C GLY A 240 -10.06 0.61 11.12
N GLY A 241 -10.39 -0.58 10.62
CA GLY A 241 -11.62 -0.83 9.86
C GLY A 241 -12.86 -0.92 10.74
N PRO A 242 -14.05 -1.09 10.15
CA PRO A 242 -15.32 -1.19 10.89
C PRO A 242 -15.41 -2.35 11.88
N SER A 243 -14.56 -3.36 11.73
CA SER A 243 -14.49 -4.54 12.60
C SER A 243 -13.16 -4.67 13.36
N SER A 244 -12.25 -3.71 13.20
CA SER A 244 -10.95 -3.72 13.85
C SER A 244 -11.03 -3.02 15.22
N GLU A 245 -10.86 -3.79 16.30
CA GLU A 245 -10.77 -3.23 17.65
C GLU A 245 -9.32 -2.90 18.05
N SER A 246 -8.34 -3.57 17.41
CA SER A 246 -6.92 -3.40 17.70
C SER A 246 -6.08 -3.46 16.42
N VAL A 247 -5.09 -2.57 16.33
CA VAL A 247 -4.13 -2.47 15.22
C VAL A 247 -2.74 -2.20 15.80
N GLU A 248 -1.76 -2.99 15.37
CA GLU A 248 -0.34 -2.81 15.67
C GLU A 248 0.43 -2.61 14.37
N ILE A 249 1.20 -1.52 14.30
CA ILE A 249 2.02 -1.17 13.14
C ILE A 249 3.45 -0.97 13.64
N ASP A 250 4.40 -1.73 13.11
CA ASP A 250 5.81 -1.53 13.48
C ASP A 250 6.35 -0.23 12.88
N TYR A 251 6.04 0.03 11.62
CA TYR A 251 6.44 1.25 10.92
C TYR A 251 5.32 1.79 10.03
N LEU A 252 4.85 3.00 10.36
CA LEU A 252 3.90 3.77 9.56
C LEU A 252 4.62 4.93 8.88
N LYS A 253 4.64 4.95 7.54
CA LYS A 253 5.14 6.06 6.74
C LYS A 253 4.02 6.74 5.95
N LEU A 254 3.80 8.03 6.22
CA LEU A 254 2.92 8.89 5.43
C LEU A 254 3.75 9.83 4.55
N GLY A 255 3.76 9.55 3.25
CA GLY A 255 4.50 10.33 2.27
C GLY A 255 3.66 11.36 1.52
N LYS A 256 4.16 11.76 0.36
CA LYS A 256 3.56 12.81 -0.48
C LYS A 256 2.10 12.49 -0.81
N GLY A 257 1.26 13.51 -0.91
CA GLY A 257 -0.16 13.39 -1.25
C GLY A 257 -1.07 12.97 -0.10
N VAL A 258 -0.55 12.43 1.01
CA VAL A 258 -1.38 12.16 2.19
C VAL A 258 -1.82 13.48 2.80
N VAL A 259 -3.14 13.71 2.94
CA VAL A 259 -3.72 14.95 3.47
C VAL A 259 -4.21 14.82 4.91
N GLY A 260 -4.40 13.60 5.40
CA GLY A 260 -4.94 13.35 6.74
C GLY A 260 -4.64 11.95 7.26
N LEU A 261 -4.67 11.84 8.57
CA LEU A 261 -4.57 10.60 9.33
C LEU A 261 -5.68 10.61 10.39
N GLU A 262 -6.48 9.57 10.43
CA GLU A 262 -7.60 9.42 11.35
C GLU A 262 -7.57 8.05 12.03
N ARG A 263 -8.13 7.99 13.24
CA ARG A 263 -8.36 6.74 13.97
C ARG A 263 -9.77 6.23 13.68
N GLY A 264 -9.89 4.94 13.39
CA GLY A 264 -11.18 4.28 13.18
C GLY A 264 -12.05 4.29 14.43
N SER A 265 -13.37 4.46 14.28
CA SER A 265 -14.29 4.67 15.41
C SER A 265 -14.44 3.47 16.36
N GLN A 266 -14.10 2.26 15.92
CA GLN A 266 -14.20 1.03 16.72
C GLN A 266 -12.89 0.69 17.44
N MET A 267 -11.83 1.46 17.20
CA MET A 267 -10.49 1.18 17.69
C MET A 267 -10.37 1.41 19.20
N LYS A 268 -10.13 0.33 19.93
CA LYS A 268 -9.81 0.34 21.36
C LYS A 268 -8.31 0.45 21.62
N ASN A 269 -7.48 -0.13 20.74
CA ASN A 269 -6.03 -0.12 20.87
C ASN A 269 -5.33 0.11 19.52
N LEU A 270 -4.56 1.18 19.40
CA LEU A 270 -3.76 1.54 18.24
C LEU A 270 -2.31 1.74 18.67
N THR A 271 -1.46 0.77 18.34
CA THR A 271 -0.03 0.84 18.58
C THR A 271 0.70 1.13 17.28
N VAL A 272 1.52 2.18 17.25
CA VAL A 272 2.39 2.52 16.11
C VAL A 272 3.79 2.68 16.65
N LYS A 273 4.65 1.66 16.52
CA LYS A 273 5.99 1.69 17.13
C LYS A 273 6.82 2.83 16.56
N LYS A 274 6.90 2.94 15.24
CA LYS A 274 7.57 4.03 14.53
C LYS A 274 6.61 4.71 13.57
N PHE A 275 6.46 6.02 13.73
CA PHE A 275 5.70 6.87 12.84
C PHE A 275 6.62 7.85 12.13
N GLN A 276 6.52 7.92 10.80
CA GLN A 276 7.21 8.90 9.98
C GLN A 276 6.21 9.60 9.06
N SER A 277 6.24 10.93 9.04
CA SER A 277 5.53 11.73 8.05
C SER A 277 6.48 12.67 7.32
N ASP A 278 6.63 12.48 6.01
CA ASP A 278 7.25 13.40 5.07
C ASP A 278 6.22 14.05 4.11
N SER A 279 4.93 13.91 4.43
CA SER A 279 3.86 14.58 3.69
C SER A 279 3.93 16.10 3.81
N MET A 280 3.93 16.77 2.65
CA MET A 280 3.82 18.22 2.55
C MET A 280 2.37 18.71 2.48
N ASN A 281 1.39 17.79 2.49
CA ASN A 281 -0.02 18.10 2.29
C ASN A 281 -0.84 18.08 3.59
N ILE A 282 -0.31 17.46 4.65
CA ILE A 282 -0.93 17.49 5.98
C ILE A 282 -0.76 18.88 6.59
N THR A 283 -1.87 19.48 7.02
CA THR A 283 -1.89 20.80 7.67
C THR A 283 -2.17 20.71 9.17
N SER A 284 -2.91 19.69 9.61
CA SER A 284 -3.11 19.35 11.02
C SER A 284 -2.91 17.86 11.19
N LEU A 285 -2.21 17.45 12.24
CA LEU A 285 -1.94 16.05 12.52
C LEU A 285 -2.30 15.72 13.96
N LYS A 286 -3.24 14.80 14.14
CA LYS A 286 -3.62 14.26 15.44
C LYS A 286 -3.10 12.84 15.56
N LEU A 287 -2.16 12.61 16.47
CA LEU A 287 -1.50 11.31 16.65
C LEU A 287 -2.23 10.47 17.69
N ASP A 288 -3.50 10.11 17.43
CA ASP A 288 -4.37 9.34 18.35
C ASP A 288 -3.91 7.88 18.57
N PHE A 289 -2.64 7.68 18.90
CA PHE A 289 -2.01 6.39 19.19
C PHE A 289 -2.06 6.13 20.71
N ASP A 290 -2.29 4.88 21.08
CA ASP A 290 -2.20 4.44 22.47
C ASP A 290 -0.76 4.20 22.88
N GLN A 291 0.11 3.81 21.93
CA GLN A 291 1.54 3.58 22.13
C GLN A 291 2.35 4.00 20.91
N ALA A 292 3.47 4.69 21.15
CA ALA A 292 4.49 5.00 20.15
C ALA A 292 5.89 5.08 20.75
N SER A 293 6.90 4.64 20.01
CA SER A 293 8.31 4.65 20.44
C SER A 293 9.19 5.61 19.63
N GLU A 294 8.82 5.89 18.37
CA GLU A 294 9.51 6.84 17.51
C GLU A 294 8.51 7.64 16.68
N ILE A 295 8.64 8.96 16.70
CA ILE A 295 7.82 9.90 15.92
C ILE A 295 8.78 10.83 15.18
N SER A 296 8.73 10.80 13.85
CA SER A 296 9.52 11.67 12.98
C SER A 296 8.63 12.42 12.00
N ILE A 297 8.46 13.72 12.23
CA ILE A 297 7.65 14.58 11.37
C ILE A 297 8.55 15.59 10.66
N VAL A 298 8.50 15.57 9.33
CA VAL A 298 9.15 16.54 8.46
C VAL A 298 8.08 17.13 7.55
N GLY A 299 7.70 18.38 7.80
CA GLY A 299 6.59 19.01 7.08
C GLY A 299 6.77 20.52 6.94
N THR A 300 6.52 21.02 5.73
CA THR A 300 6.56 22.47 5.43
C THR A 300 5.21 23.16 5.56
N SER A 301 4.12 22.39 5.57
CA SER A 301 2.74 22.92 5.54
C SER A 301 1.97 22.67 6.84
N LEU A 302 2.61 22.01 7.80
CA LEU A 302 2.02 21.64 9.08
C LEU A 302 1.78 22.90 9.92
N LYS A 303 0.60 23.01 10.53
CA LYS A 303 0.18 24.14 11.39
C LYS A 303 -0.12 23.71 12.81
N SER A 304 -0.60 22.48 12.99
CA SER A 304 -0.94 21.91 14.30
C SER A 304 -0.53 20.44 14.37
N VAL A 305 -0.02 20.06 15.55
CA VAL A 305 0.22 18.68 15.96
C VAL A 305 -0.42 18.51 17.33
N GLU A 306 -1.19 17.44 17.48
CA GLU A 306 -1.82 17.07 18.73
C GLU A 306 -1.30 15.69 19.15
N ILE A 307 -0.74 15.64 20.36
CA ILE A 307 -0.29 14.43 21.02
C ILE A 307 -1.33 14.04 22.07
N PRO A 308 -1.80 12.78 22.10
CA PRO A 308 -2.92 12.36 22.95
C PRO A 308 -2.49 12.26 24.42
N SER A 309 -3.47 12.26 25.33
CA SER A 309 -3.21 12.15 26.78
C SER A 309 -2.49 10.84 27.18
N GLU A 310 -2.73 9.79 26.40
CA GLU A 310 -2.15 8.47 26.51
C GLU A 310 -0.62 8.49 26.35
N ALA A 311 -0.07 9.53 25.71
CA ALA A 311 1.36 9.74 25.56
C ALA A 311 2.11 9.89 26.88
N GLU A 312 1.42 10.23 27.97
CA GLU A 312 1.99 10.22 29.32
C GLU A 312 2.52 8.85 29.74
N ASN A 313 2.01 7.77 29.12
CA ASN A 313 2.38 6.38 29.38
C ASN A 313 3.29 5.79 28.29
N TRP A 314 3.72 6.57 27.29
CA TRP A 314 4.67 6.08 26.30
C TRP A 314 6.06 5.93 26.91
N GLU A 315 6.77 4.87 26.54
CA GLU A 315 8.10 4.56 27.09
C GLU A 315 9.19 4.75 26.03
N ASN A 316 10.34 5.31 26.44
CA ASN A 316 11.53 5.45 25.59
C ASN A 316 11.31 6.22 24.27
N LEU A 317 10.34 7.13 24.25
CA LEU A 317 9.98 7.90 23.05
C LEU A 317 11.19 8.64 22.43
N ASN A 318 11.35 8.50 21.12
CA ASN A 318 12.19 9.34 20.28
C ASN A 318 11.32 10.28 19.45
N LEU A 319 11.30 11.56 19.79
CA LEU A 319 10.48 12.56 19.11
C LEU A 319 11.37 13.50 18.28
N THR A 320 11.19 13.49 16.97
CA THR A 320 11.79 14.42 16.03
C THR A 320 10.72 15.17 15.26
N ILE A 321 10.69 16.48 15.40
CA ILE A 321 9.84 17.36 14.59
C ILE A 321 10.72 18.43 13.97
N SER A 322 10.81 18.42 12.65
CA SER A 322 11.58 19.39 11.88
C SER A 322 10.66 20.06 10.87
N THR A 323 10.19 21.25 11.22
CA THR A 323 9.21 22.01 10.43
C THR A 323 9.80 23.34 9.99
N VAL A 324 9.25 23.93 8.93
CA VAL A 324 9.66 25.23 8.37
C VAL A 324 8.44 26.14 8.31
N PRO A 325 8.62 27.48 8.33
CA PRO A 325 8.32 28.36 9.46
C PRO A 325 6.82 28.55 9.80
N LEU A 326 5.90 27.78 9.18
CA LEU A 326 4.45 27.92 9.38
C LEU A 326 3.92 27.22 10.62
N PHE A 327 4.68 26.27 11.18
CA PHE A 327 4.30 25.55 12.38
C PHE A 327 4.73 26.32 13.63
N GLU A 328 3.79 26.55 14.54
CA GLU A 328 4.04 27.14 15.84
C GLU A 328 3.79 26.10 16.93
N PHE A 329 4.82 25.78 17.71
CA PHE A 329 4.69 24.97 18.91
C PHE A 329 4.00 25.81 20.01
N GLY A 330 2.68 25.72 20.07
CA GLY A 330 1.83 26.25 21.14
C GLY A 330 1.53 25.20 22.20
N SER A 331 1.12 25.63 23.40
CA SER A 331 0.66 24.73 24.47
C SER A 331 -0.79 24.27 24.27
N LYS A 332 -1.53 24.94 23.40
CA LYS A 332 -2.96 24.74 23.15
C LYS A 332 -3.25 24.42 21.69
N SER A 333 -4.20 23.52 21.47
CA SER A 333 -4.78 23.20 20.17
C SER A 333 -5.75 24.30 19.72
N ALA A 334 -6.24 24.21 18.47
CA ALA A 334 -7.17 25.19 17.90
C ALA A 334 -8.50 25.28 18.68
N ASP A 335 -8.90 24.22 19.37
CA ASP A 335 -10.09 24.15 20.22
C ASP A 335 -9.85 24.56 21.69
N GLY A 336 -8.61 24.93 22.04
CA GLY A 336 -8.20 25.29 23.41
C GLY A 336 -7.84 24.12 24.33
N SER A 337 -7.89 22.88 23.84
CA SER A 337 -7.35 21.70 24.52
C SER A 337 -5.82 21.74 24.59
N GLN A 338 -5.21 20.89 25.42
CA GLN A 338 -3.76 20.79 25.51
C GLN A 338 -3.21 20.05 24.29
N ALA A 339 -2.29 20.68 23.56
CA ALA A 339 -1.73 20.09 22.33
C ALA A 339 -0.64 19.04 22.61
N TRP A 340 0.00 19.11 23.78
CA TRP A 340 1.17 18.31 24.11
C TRP A 340 1.02 17.62 25.46
N HIS A 341 1.08 16.30 25.43
CA HIS A 341 1.21 15.46 26.61
C HIS A 341 2.57 14.78 26.56
N TRP A 342 3.32 14.87 27.67
CA TRP A 342 4.70 14.40 27.74
C TRP A 342 4.78 13.08 28.51
N PRO A 343 5.61 12.12 28.09
CA PRO A 343 5.86 10.89 28.83
C PRO A 343 6.23 11.17 30.28
N LYS A 344 5.61 10.47 31.25
CA LYS A 344 5.98 10.61 32.67
C LYS A 344 7.34 10.01 32.99
N GLY A 345 7.76 9.02 32.20
CA GLY A 345 9.05 8.33 32.31
C GLY A 345 10.16 8.95 31.46
N ASP A 346 11.09 8.10 31.04
CA ASP A 346 12.24 8.47 30.24
C ASP A 346 11.87 8.53 28.74
N MET A 347 12.25 9.62 28.10
CA MET A 347 12.36 9.77 26.65
C MET A 347 13.80 9.45 26.23
N SER A 348 13.93 8.73 25.11
CA SER A 348 15.25 8.49 24.52
C SER A 348 15.81 9.78 23.92
N ALA A 349 15.01 10.48 23.12
CA ALA A 349 15.45 11.68 22.43
C ALA A 349 14.30 12.66 22.16
N LEU A 350 14.65 13.95 22.16
CA LEU A 350 13.79 15.06 21.76
C LEU A 350 14.57 15.99 20.83
N ARG A 351 14.07 16.16 19.59
CA ARG A 351 14.59 17.10 18.62
C ARG A 351 13.47 17.92 18.00
N LEU A 352 13.43 19.20 18.29
CA LEU A 352 12.42 20.12 17.80
C LEU A 352 13.07 21.29 17.06
N VAL A 353 12.60 21.56 15.84
CA VAL A 353 13.02 22.69 15.01
C VAL A 353 11.78 23.37 14.43
N GLY A 354 11.60 24.65 14.74
CA GLY A 354 10.48 25.48 14.26
C GLY A 354 10.17 26.65 15.21
N ASN A 355 9.05 27.34 15.00
CA ASN A 355 8.67 28.49 15.84
C ASN A 355 8.06 28.00 17.15
N MET A 356 8.60 28.39 18.29
CA MET A 356 8.13 27.89 19.59
C MET A 356 7.70 29.01 20.51
N THR A 357 6.58 28.81 21.21
CA THR A 357 6.14 29.72 22.26
C THR A 357 6.85 29.43 23.58
N SER A 358 6.96 30.44 24.45
CA SER A 358 7.44 30.24 25.82
C SER A 358 6.53 29.30 26.63
N ASP A 359 5.23 29.32 26.35
CA ASP A 359 4.24 28.47 27.03
C ASP A 359 4.44 26.99 26.68
N PHE A 360 4.79 26.68 25.43
CA PHE A 360 5.15 25.34 25.02
C PHE A 360 6.33 24.79 25.82
N LEU A 361 7.45 25.53 25.90
CA LEU A 361 8.61 25.09 26.68
C LEU A 361 8.28 24.97 28.17
N THR A 362 7.47 25.89 28.70
CA THR A 362 7.02 25.86 30.09
C THR A 362 6.25 24.57 30.39
N SER A 363 5.39 24.11 29.46
CA SER A 363 4.67 22.84 29.62
C SER A 363 5.60 21.63 29.77
N PHE A 364 6.69 21.61 29.00
CA PHE A 364 7.71 20.57 29.07
C PHE A 364 8.46 20.61 30.40
N VAL A 365 8.88 21.80 30.83
CA VAL A 365 9.60 22.02 32.11
C VAL A 365 8.75 21.58 33.30
N GLN A 366 7.45 21.86 33.28
CA GLN A 366 6.52 21.47 34.34
C GLN A 366 6.22 19.96 34.36
N GLY A 367 6.35 19.27 33.23
CA GLY A 367 6.25 17.80 33.16
C GLY A 367 7.35 17.12 33.97
N SER A 368 7.18 15.81 34.26
CA SER A 368 8.18 15.00 34.97
C SER A 368 9.19 14.32 34.05
N THR A 369 9.06 14.52 32.75
CA THR A 369 9.82 13.82 31.71
C THR A 369 11.32 14.01 31.88
N ARG A 370 12.07 12.92 31.67
CA ARG A 370 13.53 12.91 31.59
C ARG A 370 13.96 12.53 30.18
N VAL A 371 14.94 13.22 29.62
CA VAL A 371 15.50 12.93 28.29
C VAL A 371 16.91 12.39 28.47
N VAL A 372 17.17 11.20 27.96
CA VAL A 372 18.38 10.44 28.30
C VAL A 372 19.52 10.66 27.31
N ASN A 373 19.25 10.61 26.00
CA ASN A 373 20.32 10.58 24.99
C ASN A 373 20.51 11.92 24.29
N THR A 374 19.46 12.46 23.67
CA THR A 374 19.54 13.67 22.84
C THR A 374 18.45 14.65 23.20
N PHE A 375 18.84 15.90 23.49
CA PHE A 375 17.91 17.01 23.66
C PHE A 375 18.37 18.16 22.76
N HIS A 376 17.54 18.54 21.80
CA HIS A 376 17.82 19.56 20.81
C HIS A 376 16.58 20.41 20.56
N ILE A 377 16.65 21.69 20.91
CA ILE A 377 15.65 22.69 20.57
C ILE A 377 16.31 23.80 19.74
N ASP A 378 15.75 24.08 18.57
CA ASP A 378 16.14 25.19 17.70
C ASP A 378 14.89 26.00 17.36
N ASP A 379 14.64 27.05 18.15
CA ASP A 379 13.52 27.96 17.98
C ASP A 379 13.84 29.02 16.93
N THR A 380 13.10 28.99 15.83
CA THR A 380 13.25 29.93 14.72
C THR A 380 12.50 31.25 14.93
N SER A 381 11.65 31.34 15.96
CA SER A 381 10.92 32.58 16.27
C SER A 381 11.72 33.54 17.15
N GLY A 382 12.72 33.05 17.88
CA GLY A 382 13.47 33.82 18.88
C GLY A 382 12.72 34.04 20.19
N SER A 383 11.57 33.40 20.39
CA SER A 383 10.67 33.61 21.53
C SER A 383 10.96 32.70 22.72
N VAL A 384 11.75 31.63 22.54
CA VAL A 384 12.03 30.66 23.59
C VAL A 384 13.10 31.15 24.56
N ASN A 385 12.78 31.12 25.85
CA ASN A 385 13.75 31.33 26.91
C ASN A 385 14.43 30.01 27.33
N CYS A 386 15.58 29.71 26.75
CA CYS A 386 16.36 28.51 27.08
C CYS A 386 16.82 28.43 28.55
N THR A 387 16.86 29.54 29.30
CA THR A 387 17.25 29.51 30.73
C THR A 387 16.25 28.76 31.61
N ALA A 388 15.00 28.57 31.15
CA ALA A 388 14.02 27.76 31.86
C ALA A 388 14.47 26.30 32.03
N LEU A 389 15.34 25.81 31.14
CA LEU A 389 15.89 24.45 31.20
C LEU A 389 16.86 24.23 32.37
N ASP A 390 17.41 25.29 32.95
CA ASP A 390 18.30 25.18 34.12
C ASP A 390 17.58 24.57 35.33
N GLN A 391 16.25 24.70 35.40
CA GLN A 391 15.41 24.12 36.45
C GLN A 391 15.31 22.60 36.38
N ILE A 392 15.66 22.00 35.24
CA ILE A 392 15.42 20.58 34.93
C ILE A 392 16.68 19.90 34.42
N LYS A 393 17.86 20.48 34.69
CA LYS A 393 19.14 20.01 34.15
C LYS A 393 19.48 18.58 34.55
N ASP A 394 19.01 18.12 35.71
CA ASP A 394 19.12 16.74 36.20
C ASP A 394 18.29 15.73 35.37
N ARG A 395 17.30 16.23 34.63
CA ARG A 395 16.43 15.46 33.73
C ARG A 395 16.84 15.54 32.26
N LEU A 396 17.96 16.19 31.94
CA LEU A 396 18.46 16.36 30.58
C LEU A 396 19.79 15.60 30.39
N PRO A 397 20.20 15.29 29.14
CA PRO A 397 21.52 14.73 28.89
C PRO A 397 22.62 15.74 29.25
N GLU A 398 23.82 15.24 29.60
CA GLU A 398 24.97 16.07 29.98
C GLU A 398 25.28 17.16 28.93
N LYS A 399 25.09 16.81 27.65
CA LYS A 399 25.16 17.73 26.52
C LYS A 399 23.77 17.87 25.91
N PHE A 400 23.12 18.98 26.19
CA PHE A 400 21.88 19.38 25.53
C PHE A 400 22.09 20.66 24.71
N PHE A 401 21.23 20.87 23.71
CA PHE A 401 21.25 22.04 22.85
C PHE A 401 19.91 22.77 22.93
N CYS A 402 19.95 24.07 23.19
CA CYS A 402 18.81 24.96 23.08
C CYS A 402 19.28 26.28 22.47
N GLN A 403 18.69 26.67 21.34
CA GLN A 403 18.97 27.93 20.68
C GLN A 403 17.66 28.64 20.32
N ALA A 404 17.60 29.94 20.58
CA ALA A 404 16.58 30.85 20.07
C ALA A 404 17.24 31.78 19.04
N ARG A 405 16.76 31.75 17.79
CA ARG A 405 17.29 32.59 16.72
C ARG A 405 16.63 33.95 16.75
N ASN A 406 17.38 34.95 17.19
CA ASN A 406 16.96 36.34 17.05
C ASN A 406 17.24 36.78 15.62
N ASP A 407 16.32 36.52 14.68
CA ASP A 407 16.43 36.96 13.28
C ASP A 407 16.18 38.48 13.12
N ASN A 408 16.76 39.29 14.01
CA ASN A 408 16.66 40.75 13.99
C ASN A 408 17.60 41.41 12.98
N GLY A 409 18.24 40.68 12.06
CA GLY A 409 19.16 41.30 11.12
C GLY A 409 19.64 40.39 10.00
N ALA A 410 19.28 40.81 8.78
CA ALA A 410 19.64 40.25 7.47
C ALA A 410 18.87 39.00 7.06
N SER A 411 17.90 39.20 6.17
CA SER A 411 17.33 38.17 5.31
C SER A 411 18.46 37.37 4.66
N MET A 412 18.79 36.20 5.22
CA MET A 412 19.48 35.19 4.45
C MET A 412 18.51 34.75 3.34
N PRO A 413 18.93 34.74 2.06
CA PRO A 413 18.13 34.11 1.02
C PRO A 413 17.88 32.67 1.46
N ALA A 414 16.67 32.17 1.24
CA ALA A 414 16.28 30.79 1.48
C ALA A 414 17.15 29.84 0.63
N ILE A 415 18.40 29.63 1.05
CA ILE A 415 19.25 28.58 0.56
C ILE A 415 18.73 27.36 1.29
N LEU A 416 17.89 26.59 0.59
CA LEU A 416 17.68 25.16 0.86
C LEU A 416 19.06 24.50 0.89
N ARG A 417 19.76 24.61 2.02
CA ARG A 417 20.87 23.72 2.31
C ARG A 417 20.24 22.34 2.41
N PRO A 418 20.70 21.34 1.63
CA PRO A 418 20.25 19.99 1.86
C PRO A 418 20.61 19.68 3.31
N LEU A 419 19.60 19.58 4.17
CA LEU A 419 19.77 18.89 5.44
C LEU A 419 20.28 17.51 5.03
N HIS A 420 21.54 17.20 5.38
CA HIS A 420 21.94 15.82 5.58
C HIS A 420 21.17 15.31 6.80
N ILE A 421 19.86 15.09 6.61
CA ILE A 421 19.15 14.07 7.34
C ILE A 421 19.89 12.81 6.92
N GLY A 422 20.61 12.19 7.85
CA GLY A 422 21.03 10.81 7.70
C GLY A 422 19.75 10.00 7.55
N VAL A 423 19.25 9.88 6.32
CA VAL A 423 18.26 8.89 5.96
C VAL A 423 18.96 7.58 6.24
N PHE A 424 18.60 6.94 7.35
CA PHE A 424 18.76 5.50 7.46
C PHE A 424 17.90 4.91 6.35
N LEU A 425 18.49 4.77 5.16
CA LEU A 425 17.91 4.02 4.06
C LEU A 425 17.92 2.55 4.51
N SER A 426 16.81 2.11 5.09
CA SER A 426 16.43 0.71 5.03
C SER A 426 16.37 0.37 3.55
N THR A 427 17.33 -0.43 3.09
CA THR A 427 17.43 -0.84 1.69
C THR A 427 16.31 -1.85 1.44
N VAL A 428 15.13 -1.40 1.02
CA VAL A 428 14.13 -2.29 0.43
C VAL A 428 14.59 -2.56 -1.00
N ILE A 429 15.27 -3.71 -1.18
CA ILE A 429 15.57 -4.24 -2.51
C ILE A 429 14.24 -4.71 -3.11
N VAL A 430 13.59 -3.84 -3.88
CA VAL A 430 12.58 -4.29 -4.85
C VAL A 430 13.36 -4.87 -6.01
N LEU A 431 13.58 -6.19 -5.97
CA LEU A 431 13.97 -6.96 -7.14
C LEU A 431 12.78 -6.96 -8.10
N ALA A 432 12.81 -6.05 -9.06
CA ALA A 432 12.01 -6.17 -10.28
C ALA A 432 12.64 -7.27 -11.14
N LEU A 433 11.97 -8.41 -11.21
CA LEU A 433 12.04 -9.39 -12.29
C LEU A 433 10.62 -9.67 -12.76
#